data_AF-A0A2N2T2K5-F1
#
_entry.id   AF-A0A2N2T2K5-F1
#
_cell.length_a   1.000
_cell.length_b   1.000
_cell.length_c   1.000
_cell.angle_alpha   90.00
_cell.angle_beta   90.00
_cell.angle_gamma   90.00
#
_symmetry.space_group_name_H-M   'P 1'
#
loop_
_entity.id
_entity.type
_entity.pdbx_description
1 polymer ?
#
loop_
_entity_poly.entity_id
_entity_poly.type
_entity_poly.pdbx_seq_one_letter_code
_entity_poly.pdbx_strand_id
1 'polypeptide(L)'
;KKHGIRFIGPNCLGIQRPSIGLNATFSQGATLSGDLALVSQSGAICTAMMDWAETNGIGFSSVISTGASADLDFGEILDYLAFDTETRGVLLYIEGIRDARRFMSALRAISRFKPVVMVKVGRHEAGSKAVQSHTGALVGSDAVFDALVRRAGVVRVNTILQLFASARALSTHIKPSGNQLAIVTNGGGPGVMATDLAIDMGVRMAELSPATFDTLNAVLPANWSQANPLDIIGDATAERYRAAVAACLADDNVDGVLAMLTPQAMTRPTEVAEAVIEVAKTSSKPVLSCWMGEAQVHEGRRLFKQAGIPYFTTPEPAVEVFSFLSAFYENQRLLMQTPGPLSQQAAPDVEGARLIIESALAHGRHLLNEVESKALLAAFHIPIAQALIARDPMEAMLMAQQMGFPVAMKINSPDITHKSDVNGVRLG
;
A
#
# COMPACT_ATOMS: atom_id res chain seq x y z
N LYS A 1 -0.19 7.45 34.87
CA LYS A 1 -0.39 6.16 35.59
C LYS A 1 -0.86 6.32 37.05
N LYS A 2 -0.08 6.93 37.96
CA LYS A 2 -0.47 7.11 39.39
C LYS A 2 -1.87 7.74 39.60
N HIS A 3 -2.28 8.62 38.69
CA HIS A 3 -3.55 9.36 38.76
C HIS A 3 -4.63 8.86 37.79
N GLY A 4 -4.42 7.74 37.08
CA GLY A 4 -5.39 7.27 36.07
C GLY A 4 -5.53 8.13 34.80
N ILE A 5 -4.76 9.22 34.69
CA ILE A 5 -4.75 10.12 33.52
C ILE A 5 -3.89 9.52 32.40
N ARG A 6 -4.43 9.59 31.17
CA ARG A 6 -3.72 9.30 29.91
C ARG A 6 -3.31 10.59 29.21
N PHE A 7 -2.25 10.56 28.41
CA PHE A 7 -1.86 11.72 27.58
C PHE A 7 -1.38 11.33 26.17
N ILE A 8 -1.53 12.27 25.24
CA ILE A 8 -0.99 12.20 23.86
C ILE A 8 0.30 13.03 23.82
N GLY A 9 1.34 12.55 23.12
CA GLY A 9 2.65 13.19 23.08
C GLY A 9 3.70 12.50 23.97
N PRO A 10 4.72 13.23 24.47
CA PRO A 10 4.98 14.65 24.28
C PRO A 10 5.45 15.00 22.85
N ASN A 11 5.75 16.27 22.60
CA ASN A 11 6.23 16.79 21.31
C ASN A 11 5.29 16.45 20.14
N CYS A 12 3.99 16.70 20.33
CA CYS A 12 2.97 16.49 19.32
C CYS A 12 2.35 17.83 18.90
N LEU A 13 1.77 17.85 17.72
CA LEU A 13 0.95 18.98 17.27
C LEU A 13 -0.34 19.12 18.08
N GLY A 14 -0.87 18.00 18.60
CA GLY A 14 -2.14 17.92 19.32
C GLY A 14 -3.20 17.11 18.55
N ILE A 15 -4.48 17.40 18.82
CA ILE A 15 -5.62 16.70 18.21
C ILE A 15 -6.66 17.67 17.66
N GLN A 16 -7.37 17.25 16.62
CA GLN A 16 -8.55 17.94 16.10
C GLN A 16 -9.70 16.98 15.84
N ARG A 17 -10.93 17.47 16.08
CA ARG A 17 -12.19 16.83 15.71
C ARG A 17 -13.07 17.87 15.01
N PRO A 18 -12.94 18.00 13.67
CA PRO A 18 -13.59 19.06 12.90
C PRO A 18 -15.12 19.08 13.03
N SER A 19 -15.78 17.93 13.13
CA SER A 19 -17.25 17.83 13.22
C SER A 19 -17.85 18.56 14.43
N ILE A 20 -17.08 18.73 15.51
CA ILE A 20 -17.49 19.48 16.71
C ILE A 20 -16.71 20.78 16.89
N GLY A 21 -15.90 21.18 15.90
CA GLY A 21 -15.06 22.37 15.96
C GLY A 21 -13.91 22.30 16.99
N LEU A 22 -13.56 21.11 17.49
CA LEU A 22 -12.44 20.96 18.43
C LEU A 22 -11.13 21.07 17.67
N ASN A 23 -10.38 22.13 17.95
CA ASN A 23 -9.00 22.28 17.53
C ASN A 23 -8.10 22.49 18.76
N ALA A 24 -7.45 21.42 19.22
CA ALA A 24 -6.47 21.46 20.30
C ALA A 24 -5.04 21.33 19.74
N THR A 25 -4.75 22.04 18.65
CA THR A 25 -3.43 22.15 18.04
C THR A 25 -2.98 23.61 17.94
N PHE A 26 -1.74 23.82 17.52
CA PHE A 26 -1.21 25.13 17.15
C PHE A 26 -1.10 25.32 15.62
N SER A 27 -1.83 24.54 14.81
CA SER A 27 -1.85 24.70 13.36
C SER A 27 -2.76 25.86 12.94
N GLN A 28 -2.36 26.59 11.90
CA GLN A 28 -3.21 27.58 11.24
C GLN A 28 -4.03 26.92 10.12
N GLY A 29 -5.09 27.60 9.69
CA GLY A 29 -5.99 27.12 8.63
C GLY A 29 -7.22 26.37 9.15
N ALA A 30 -8.21 26.22 8.28
CA ALA A 30 -9.43 25.47 8.59
C ALA A 30 -9.21 23.99 8.24
N THR A 31 -9.51 23.10 9.17
CA THR A 31 -9.59 21.67 8.85
C THR A 31 -11.03 21.35 8.47
N LEU A 32 -11.23 20.98 7.21
CA LEU A 32 -12.55 20.63 6.69
C LEU A 32 -13.07 19.37 7.42
N SER A 33 -14.35 19.37 7.76
CA SER A 33 -15.01 18.16 8.26
C SER A 33 -15.15 17.13 7.13
N GLY A 34 -14.80 15.89 7.41
CA GLY A 34 -14.93 14.77 6.49
C GLY A 34 -14.80 13.45 7.23
N ASP A 35 -14.41 12.39 6.52
CA ASP A 35 -14.45 11.03 7.05
C ASP A 35 -13.09 10.31 7.06
N LEU A 36 -12.00 11.01 6.73
CA LEU A 36 -10.64 10.46 6.86
C LEU A 36 -10.07 10.75 8.25
N ALA A 37 -9.38 9.79 8.86
CA ALA A 37 -8.58 10.03 10.05
C ALA A 37 -7.10 10.13 9.67
N LEU A 38 -6.41 11.16 10.14
CA LEU A 38 -4.97 11.30 9.99
C LEU A 38 -4.28 11.06 11.33
N VAL A 39 -3.42 10.05 11.40
CA VAL A 39 -2.61 9.76 12.60
C VAL A 39 -1.13 9.79 12.24
N SER A 40 -0.37 10.67 12.89
CA SER A 40 1.05 10.88 12.54
C SER A 40 1.92 11.07 13.77
N GLN A 41 3.09 10.44 13.79
CA GLN A 41 4.15 10.77 14.76
C GLN A 41 4.81 12.13 14.46
N SER A 42 4.80 12.57 13.21
CA SER A 42 5.35 13.86 12.81
C SER A 42 4.27 14.95 12.77
N GLY A 43 4.44 15.98 13.60
CA GLY A 43 3.58 17.17 13.58
C GLY A 43 3.69 17.95 12.27
N ALA A 44 4.87 18.00 11.66
CA ALA A 44 5.09 18.68 10.37
C ALA A 44 4.34 18.00 9.21
N ILE A 45 4.27 16.66 9.23
CA ILE A 45 3.46 15.91 8.26
C ILE A 45 1.97 16.16 8.48
N CYS A 46 1.50 16.27 9.73
CA CYS A 46 0.12 16.68 9.98
C CYS A 46 -0.20 18.05 9.36
N THR A 47 0.63 19.07 9.62
CA THR A 47 0.39 20.42 9.09
C THR A 47 0.42 20.45 7.57
N ALA A 48 1.38 19.76 6.93
CA ALA A 48 1.47 19.68 5.48
C ALA A 48 0.26 18.95 4.85
N MET A 49 -0.21 17.86 5.47
CA MET A 49 -1.41 17.14 5.02
C MET A 49 -2.66 17.99 5.16
N MET A 50 -2.83 18.72 6.26
CA MET A 50 -3.99 19.59 6.48
C MET A 50 -4.03 20.76 5.50
N ASP A 51 -2.89 21.44 5.30
CA ASP A 51 -2.75 22.54 4.34
C ASP A 51 -3.07 22.10 2.91
N TRP A 52 -2.50 20.96 2.48
CA TRP A 52 -2.82 20.37 1.18
C TRP A 52 -4.31 19.98 1.07
N ALA A 53 -4.87 19.39 2.12
CA ALA A 53 -6.24 18.89 2.14
C ALA A 53 -7.27 20.01 1.97
N GLU A 54 -7.05 21.18 2.59
CA GLU A 54 -7.95 22.34 2.50
C GLU A 54 -8.18 22.75 1.03
N THR A 55 -7.11 22.96 0.27
CA THR A 55 -7.20 23.35 -1.15
C THR A 55 -7.77 22.23 -2.03
N ASN A 56 -7.59 20.98 -1.62
CA ASN A 56 -8.09 19.81 -2.35
C ASN A 56 -9.52 19.40 -1.97
N GLY A 57 -10.14 20.07 -0.99
CA GLY A 57 -11.48 19.73 -0.51
C GLY A 57 -11.54 18.38 0.20
N ILE A 58 -10.44 17.96 0.83
CA ILE A 58 -10.35 16.73 1.60
C ILE A 58 -10.64 17.07 3.07
N GLY A 59 -11.62 16.41 3.65
CA GLY A 59 -12.01 16.60 5.04
C GLY A 59 -11.54 15.46 5.94
N PHE A 60 -11.39 15.76 7.23
CA PHE A 60 -11.00 14.80 8.25
C PHE A 60 -12.09 14.61 9.30
N SER A 61 -12.26 13.37 9.75
CA SER A 61 -13.01 13.03 10.95
C SER A 61 -12.16 13.32 12.19
N SER A 62 -10.88 12.95 12.18
CA SER A 62 -9.95 13.23 13.27
C SER A 62 -8.54 13.49 12.74
N VAL A 63 -7.82 14.43 13.35
CA VAL A 63 -6.38 14.59 13.16
C VAL A 63 -5.71 14.35 14.50
N ILE A 64 -4.78 13.41 14.56
CA ILE A 64 -4.14 12.97 15.81
C ILE A 64 -2.63 12.95 15.59
N SER A 65 -1.93 13.94 16.15
CA SER A 65 -0.48 13.92 16.22
C SER A 65 -0.04 13.26 17.51
N THR A 66 0.76 12.20 17.40
CA THR A 66 1.19 11.39 18.56
C THR A 66 2.54 11.82 19.11
N GLY A 67 3.35 12.52 18.32
CA GLY A 67 4.69 12.94 18.71
C GLY A 67 5.54 11.75 19.11
N ALA A 68 6.12 11.79 20.30
CA ALA A 68 6.93 10.70 20.85
C ALA A 68 6.12 9.47 21.32
N SER A 69 4.78 9.50 21.32
CA SER A 69 3.92 8.40 21.75
C SER A 69 4.29 7.80 23.12
N ALA A 70 4.62 8.62 24.12
CA ALA A 70 5.14 8.14 25.41
C ALA A 70 4.08 7.40 26.25
N ASP A 71 2.80 7.73 26.09
CA ASP A 71 1.69 7.01 26.73
C ASP A 71 0.73 6.40 25.71
N LEU A 72 -0.06 7.21 25.00
CA LEU A 72 -0.91 6.71 23.91
C LEU A 72 -0.08 6.48 22.64
N ASP A 73 -0.31 5.34 21.97
CA ASP A 73 0.35 4.95 20.72
C ASP A 73 -0.69 4.49 19.68
N PHE A 74 -0.23 4.09 18.49
CA PHE A 74 -1.11 3.70 17.38
C PHE A 74 -2.14 2.63 17.73
N GLY A 75 -1.80 1.67 18.60
CA GLY A 75 -2.72 0.60 19.01
C GLY A 75 -4.02 1.15 19.61
N GLU A 76 -3.91 1.96 20.67
CA GLU A 76 -5.07 2.63 21.28
C GLU A 76 -5.85 3.51 20.31
N ILE A 77 -5.13 4.25 19.46
CA ILE A 77 -5.76 5.22 18.56
C ILE A 77 -6.55 4.49 17.47
N LEU A 78 -5.99 3.41 16.92
CA LEU A 78 -6.69 2.57 15.94
C LEU A 78 -7.87 1.85 16.56
N ASP A 79 -7.78 1.40 17.82
CA ASP A 79 -8.92 0.83 18.56
C ASP A 79 -10.06 1.87 18.65
N TYR A 80 -9.75 3.12 19.02
CA TYR A 80 -10.72 4.22 19.05
C TYR A 80 -11.34 4.47 17.66
N LEU A 81 -10.50 4.62 16.64
CA LEU A 81 -10.94 4.90 15.27
C LEU A 81 -11.73 3.73 14.66
N ALA A 82 -11.56 2.50 15.12
CA ALA A 82 -12.35 1.36 14.66
C ALA A 82 -13.84 1.54 15.00
N PHE A 83 -14.14 2.07 16.18
CA PHE A 83 -15.52 2.30 16.66
C PHE A 83 -16.08 3.67 16.29
N ASP A 84 -15.25 4.61 15.82
CA ASP A 84 -15.71 5.94 15.40
C ASP A 84 -16.52 5.87 14.10
N THR A 85 -17.82 6.16 14.16
CA THR A 85 -18.71 6.08 12.99
C THR A 85 -18.44 7.18 11.97
N GLU A 86 -17.78 8.27 12.35
CA GLU A 86 -17.41 9.34 11.41
C GLU A 86 -16.16 8.98 10.58
N THR A 87 -15.30 8.10 11.07
CA THR A 87 -14.11 7.66 10.33
C THR A 87 -14.44 6.53 9.36
N ARG A 88 -14.22 6.76 8.06
CA ARG A 88 -14.36 5.76 6.98
C ARG A 88 -13.03 5.35 6.36
N GLY A 89 -11.94 6.09 6.55
CA GLY A 89 -10.60 5.71 6.11
C GLY A 89 -9.52 6.27 7.04
N VAL A 90 -8.36 5.62 7.10
CA VAL A 90 -7.26 6.01 8.00
C VAL A 90 -5.95 6.17 7.25
N LEU A 91 -5.29 7.30 7.48
CA LEU A 91 -3.98 7.64 6.94
C LEU A 91 -2.97 7.64 8.10
N LEU A 92 -1.92 6.82 7.99
CA LEU A 92 -0.91 6.67 9.03
C LEU A 92 0.46 7.14 8.56
N TYR A 93 1.15 7.91 9.40
CA TYR A 93 2.57 8.20 9.26
C TYR A 93 3.33 7.68 10.48
N ILE A 94 4.19 6.68 10.25
CA ILE A 94 4.84 5.89 11.29
C ILE A 94 6.37 6.00 11.15
N GLU A 95 7.03 6.40 12.23
CA GLU A 95 8.48 6.37 12.40
C GLU A 95 8.90 5.13 13.18
N GLY A 96 8.20 4.81 14.27
CA GLY A 96 8.46 3.65 15.11
C GLY A 96 7.20 3.18 15.85
N ILE A 97 7.21 1.93 16.29
CA ILE A 97 6.11 1.31 17.05
C ILE A 97 6.69 0.76 18.34
N ARG A 98 6.07 1.11 19.47
CA ARG A 98 6.54 0.68 20.80
C ARG A 98 5.88 -0.63 21.23
N ASP A 99 4.56 -0.76 21.04
CA ASP A 99 3.82 -1.99 21.32
C ASP A 99 3.34 -2.65 20.02
N ALA A 100 4.19 -3.50 19.46
CA ALA A 100 3.91 -4.19 18.20
C ALA A 100 2.69 -5.13 18.30
N ARG A 101 2.46 -5.77 19.46
CA ARG A 101 1.34 -6.72 19.61
C ARG A 101 0.01 -5.96 19.59
N ARG A 102 -0.09 -4.89 20.37
CA ARG A 102 -1.28 -4.06 20.41
C ARG A 102 -1.53 -3.41 19.06
N PHE A 103 -0.49 -2.83 18.45
CA PHE A 103 -0.58 -2.25 17.11
C PHE A 103 -1.13 -3.25 16.09
N MET A 104 -0.55 -4.45 15.99
CA MET A 104 -1.02 -5.45 15.03
C MET A 104 -2.44 -5.94 15.30
N SER A 105 -2.84 -6.04 16.57
CA SER A 105 -4.21 -6.41 16.94
C SER A 105 -5.22 -5.35 16.49
N ALA A 106 -4.97 -4.08 16.84
CA ALA A 106 -5.84 -2.96 16.47
C ALA A 106 -5.89 -2.76 14.95
N LEU A 107 -4.73 -2.85 14.30
CA LEU A 107 -4.58 -2.72 12.85
C LEU A 107 -5.39 -3.79 12.10
N ARG A 108 -5.34 -5.05 12.54
CA ARG A 108 -6.17 -6.12 11.97
C ARG A 108 -7.65 -5.86 12.20
N ALA A 109 -8.04 -5.38 13.38
CA ALA A 109 -9.45 -5.15 13.70
C ALA A 109 -10.05 -4.04 12.82
N ILE A 110 -9.39 -2.88 12.73
CA ILE A 110 -9.87 -1.75 11.94
C ILE A 110 -9.87 -2.04 10.44
N SER A 111 -8.82 -2.73 9.95
CA SER A 111 -8.65 -2.98 8.51
C SER A 111 -9.73 -3.88 7.92
N ARG A 112 -10.48 -4.65 8.73
CA ARG A 112 -11.61 -5.48 8.24
C ARG A 112 -12.78 -4.66 7.71
N PHE A 113 -12.89 -3.40 8.14
CA PHE A 113 -14.05 -2.57 7.85
C PHE A 113 -13.69 -1.20 7.29
N LYS A 114 -12.46 -0.73 7.52
CA LYS A 114 -12.01 0.60 7.10
C LYS A 114 -10.68 0.50 6.36
N PRO A 115 -10.53 1.10 5.17
CA PRO A 115 -9.25 1.20 4.50
C PRO A 115 -8.23 1.93 5.36
N VAL A 116 -7.06 1.32 5.52
CA VAL A 116 -5.90 1.91 6.18
C VAL A 116 -4.79 2.02 5.15
N VAL A 117 -4.23 3.21 5.03
CA VAL A 117 -3.04 3.50 4.22
C VAL A 117 -1.94 4.02 5.13
N MET A 118 -0.73 3.48 5.00
CA MET A 118 0.40 3.88 5.85
C MET A 118 1.65 4.26 5.08
N VAL A 119 2.37 5.25 5.59
CA VAL A 119 3.77 5.52 5.29
C VAL A 119 4.60 5.13 6.51
N LYS A 120 5.50 4.16 6.35
CA LYS A 120 6.57 3.87 7.31
C LYS A 120 7.86 4.52 6.84
N VAL A 121 8.55 5.28 7.69
CA VAL A 121 9.91 5.82 7.41
C VAL A 121 11.00 5.07 8.17
N GLY A 122 12.28 5.36 7.92
CA GLY A 122 13.40 4.66 8.58
C GLY A 122 13.60 3.21 8.12
N ARG A 123 13.35 2.93 6.84
CA ARG A 123 13.35 1.57 6.24
C ARG A 123 14.76 0.99 6.01
N HIS A 124 15.70 1.87 5.72
CA HIS A 124 17.09 1.52 5.42
C HIS A 124 17.94 1.76 6.65
N GLU A 125 19.01 0.98 6.84
CA GLU A 125 19.89 1.06 8.01
C GLU A 125 20.40 2.49 8.28
N ALA A 126 20.81 3.22 7.24
CA ALA A 126 21.26 4.61 7.35
C ALA A 126 20.15 5.57 7.83
N GLY A 127 18.92 5.42 7.31
CA GLY A 127 17.76 6.19 7.77
C GLY A 127 17.26 5.75 9.14
N SER A 128 17.49 4.49 9.49
CA SER A 128 17.12 3.91 10.78
C SER A 128 18.01 4.43 11.91
N LYS A 129 19.29 4.75 11.66
CA LYS A 129 20.14 5.47 12.62
C LYS A 129 19.59 6.87 12.95
N ALA A 130 19.10 7.60 11.95
CA ALA A 130 18.45 8.90 12.16
C ALA A 130 17.12 8.78 12.92
N VAL A 131 16.31 7.76 12.60
CA VAL A 131 15.06 7.49 13.35
C VAL A 131 15.35 6.99 14.77
N GLN A 132 16.41 6.20 14.99
CA GLN A 132 16.85 5.75 16.30
C GLN A 132 17.27 6.91 17.20
N SER A 133 18.03 7.88 16.68
CA SER A 133 18.40 9.07 17.45
C SER A 133 17.18 9.92 17.84
N HIS A 134 16.08 9.84 17.08
CA HIS A 134 14.84 10.58 17.32
C HIS A 134 13.81 9.82 18.18
N THR A 135 13.75 8.48 18.13
CA THR A 135 12.66 7.68 18.71
C THR A 135 13.10 6.53 19.63
N GLY A 136 14.38 6.12 19.59
CA GLY A 136 14.92 5.06 20.45
C GLY A 136 14.43 3.64 20.18
N ALA A 137 13.70 3.38 19.07
CA ALA A 137 13.15 2.05 18.75
C ALA A 137 14.14 1.13 18.00
N LEU A 138 14.11 -0.17 18.30
CA LEU A 138 14.96 -1.20 17.67
C LEU A 138 14.53 -1.46 16.22
N VAL A 139 15.52 -1.62 15.32
CA VAL A 139 15.29 -1.78 13.89
C VAL A 139 14.85 -3.22 13.58
N GLY A 140 13.57 -3.42 13.30
CA GLY A 140 13.08 -4.65 12.69
C GLY A 140 13.32 -4.65 11.17
N SER A 141 13.36 -5.84 10.57
CA SER A 141 13.45 -5.96 9.10
C SER A 141 12.23 -5.31 8.44
N ASP A 142 12.47 -4.37 7.51
CA ASP A 142 11.41 -3.66 6.79
C ASP A 142 10.54 -4.62 5.95
N ALA A 143 11.14 -5.70 5.44
CA ALA A 143 10.44 -6.74 4.71
C ALA A 143 9.48 -7.54 5.61
N VAL A 144 9.88 -7.81 6.86
CA VAL A 144 9.00 -8.45 7.85
C VAL A 144 7.84 -7.52 8.21
N PHE A 145 8.14 -6.23 8.42
CA PHE A 145 7.10 -5.22 8.67
C PHE A 145 6.10 -5.15 7.51
N ASP A 146 6.59 -5.07 6.28
CA ASP A 146 5.76 -5.05 5.06
C ASP A 146 4.84 -6.27 4.94
N ALA A 147 5.39 -7.48 5.13
CA ALA A 147 4.62 -8.71 5.09
C ALA A 147 3.51 -8.74 6.16
N LEU A 148 3.81 -8.28 7.37
CA LEU A 148 2.86 -8.24 8.47
C LEU A 148 1.71 -7.26 8.21
N VAL A 149 1.99 -6.06 7.72
CA VAL A 149 0.95 -5.03 7.48
C VAL A 149 0.08 -5.36 6.27
N ARG A 150 0.66 -5.93 5.20
CA ARG A 150 -0.12 -6.45 4.07
C ARG A 150 -1.08 -7.55 4.52
N ARG A 151 -0.59 -8.51 5.31
CA ARG A 151 -1.41 -9.57 5.90
C ARG A 151 -2.49 -9.04 6.85
N ALA A 152 -2.27 -7.86 7.43
CA ALA A 152 -3.25 -7.19 8.29
C ALA A 152 -4.31 -6.40 7.52
N GLY A 153 -4.27 -6.34 6.18
CA GLY A 153 -5.24 -5.61 5.36
C GLY A 153 -4.84 -4.18 5.00
N VAL A 154 -3.60 -3.77 5.30
CA VAL A 154 -3.15 -2.37 5.16
C VAL A 154 -2.42 -2.15 3.86
N VAL A 155 -2.70 -1.03 3.19
CA VAL A 155 -1.92 -0.58 2.05
C VAL A 155 -0.73 0.24 2.53
N ARG A 156 0.47 -0.16 2.14
CA ARG A 156 1.68 0.60 2.42
C ARG A 156 2.06 1.43 1.21
N VAL A 157 2.34 2.71 1.43
CA VAL A 157 2.87 3.63 0.43
C VAL A 157 4.24 4.16 0.84
N ASN A 158 4.98 4.71 -0.13
CA ASN A 158 6.41 4.99 -0.01
C ASN A 158 6.73 6.48 0.16
N THR A 159 5.84 7.34 -0.33
CA THR A 159 6.05 8.80 -0.34
C THR A 159 4.84 9.52 0.22
N ILE A 160 5.05 10.78 0.63
CA ILE A 160 3.94 11.66 1.03
C ILE A 160 3.03 11.98 -0.16
N LEU A 161 3.57 12.09 -1.38
CA LEU A 161 2.76 12.28 -2.59
C LEU A 161 1.79 11.11 -2.81
N GLN A 162 2.25 9.87 -2.59
CA GLN A 162 1.37 8.70 -2.65
C GLN A 162 0.33 8.70 -1.52
N LEU A 163 0.66 9.24 -0.34
CA LEU A 163 -0.31 9.42 0.75
C LEU A 163 -1.37 10.48 0.39
N PHE A 164 -0.99 11.58 -0.27
CA PHE A 164 -1.93 12.57 -0.82
C PHE A 164 -2.85 11.96 -1.86
N ALA A 165 -2.28 11.23 -2.84
CA ALA A 165 -3.05 10.56 -3.87
C ALA A 165 -4.04 9.55 -3.27
N SER A 166 -3.60 8.79 -2.26
CA SER A 166 -4.44 7.86 -1.49
C SER A 166 -5.55 8.58 -0.74
N ALA A 167 -5.27 9.71 -0.09
CA ALA A 167 -6.27 10.51 0.60
C ALA A 167 -7.38 10.98 -0.36
N ARG A 168 -6.99 11.47 -1.54
CA ARG A 168 -7.95 11.84 -2.60
C ARG A 168 -8.78 10.66 -3.07
N ALA A 169 -8.19 9.48 -3.22
CA ALA A 169 -8.94 8.29 -3.59
C ALA A 169 -9.94 7.89 -2.51
N LEU A 170 -9.50 7.82 -1.24
CA LEU A 170 -10.37 7.43 -0.13
C LEU A 170 -11.53 8.39 0.11
N SER A 171 -11.33 9.70 -0.09
CA SER A 171 -12.40 10.69 0.04
C SER A 171 -13.50 10.55 -1.01
N THR A 172 -13.25 9.84 -2.11
CA THR A 172 -14.27 9.54 -3.13
C THR A 172 -15.08 8.27 -2.83
N HIS A 173 -14.68 7.50 -1.82
CA HIS A 173 -15.27 6.21 -1.48
C HIS A 173 -15.27 5.20 -2.64
N ILE A 174 -14.26 5.32 -3.51
CA ILE A 174 -14.03 4.40 -4.61
C ILE A 174 -13.99 2.97 -4.09
N LYS A 175 -14.69 2.07 -4.79
CA LYS A 175 -14.74 0.66 -4.43
C LYS A 175 -13.49 -0.04 -4.97
N PRO A 176 -12.69 -0.70 -4.12
CA PRO A 176 -11.57 -1.50 -4.55
C PRO A 176 -12.03 -2.71 -5.35
N SER A 177 -11.33 -3.04 -6.44
CA SER A 177 -11.61 -4.19 -7.28
C SER A 177 -10.31 -4.74 -7.87
N GLY A 178 -10.22 -6.07 -7.88
CA GLY A 178 -9.20 -6.90 -8.53
C GLY A 178 -7.85 -6.25 -8.85
N ASN A 179 -7.29 -6.54 -10.03
CA ASN A 179 -5.99 -6.00 -10.46
C ASN A 179 -5.84 -5.92 -11.99
N GLN A 180 -6.95 -5.91 -12.74
CA GLN A 180 -6.97 -5.82 -14.20
C GLN A 180 -7.44 -4.43 -14.65
N LEU A 181 -6.51 -3.61 -15.12
CA LEU A 181 -6.75 -2.23 -15.54
C LEU A 181 -7.00 -2.15 -17.05
N ALA A 182 -8.09 -1.50 -17.44
CA ALA A 182 -8.27 -1.02 -18.81
C ALA A 182 -7.93 0.48 -18.89
N ILE A 183 -7.12 0.87 -19.87
CA ILE A 183 -6.76 2.28 -20.09
C ILE A 183 -7.45 2.76 -21.37
N VAL A 184 -8.26 3.81 -21.28
CA VAL A 184 -8.91 4.45 -22.43
C VAL A 184 -8.28 5.83 -22.63
N THR A 185 -7.68 6.09 -23.79
CA THR A 185 -6.92 7.33 -24.05
C THR A 185 -7.14 7.84 -25.46
N ASN A 186 -7.09 9.16 -25.67
CA ASN A 186 -7.01 9.78 -27.01
C ASN A 186 -5.57 10.09 -27.44
N GLY A 187 -4.57 9.65 -26.67
CA GLY A 187 -3.17 9.81 -27.01
C GLY A 187 -2.36 8.60 -26.59
N GLY A 188 -1.72 7.93 -27.55
CA GLY A 188 -0.89 6.75 -27.32
C GLY A 188 0.29 6.99 -26.39
N GLY A 189 0.99 8.13 -26.48
CA GLY A 189 2.14 8.45 -25.62
C GLY A 189 1.83 8.35 -24.12
N PRO A 190 0.85 9.12 -23.61
CA PRO A 190 0.38 8.97 -22.23
C PRO A 190 -0.11 7.56 -21.88
N GLY A 191 -0.76 6.85 -22.80
CA GLY A 191 -1.21 5.48 -22.59
C GLY A 191 -0.06 4.51 -22.36
N VAL A 192 1.03 4.64 -23.11
CA VAL A 192 2.26 3.84 -22.93
C VAL A 192 2.92 4.17 -21.59
N MET A 193 3.06 5.45 -21.24
CA MET A 193 3.62 5.85 -19.93
C MET A 193 2.83 5.26 -18.75
N ALA A 194 1.49 5.27 -18.85
CA ALA A 194 0.62 4.67 -17.85
C ALA A 194 0.79 3.14 -17.77
N THR A 195 0.99 2.49 -18.93
CA THR A 195 1.19 1.04 -19.03
C THR A 195 2.52 0.60 -18.43
N ASP A 196 3.61 1.30 -18.75
CA ASP A 196 4.95 1.01 -18.21
C ASP A 196 4.92 1.06 -16.68
N LEU A 197 4.35 2.14 -16.11
CA LEU A 197 4.22 2.25 -14.67
C LEU A 197 3.26 1.20 -14.08
N ALA A 198 2.17 0.86 -14.77
CA ALA A 198 1.24 -0.16 -14.29
C ALA A 198 1.98 -1.49 -14.12
N ILE A 199 2.78 -1.88 -15.11
CA ILE A 199 3.60 -3.10 -15.06
C ILE A 199 4.64 -3.02 -13.94
N ASP A 200 5.36 -1.90 -13.82
CA ASP A 200 6.36 -1.70 -12.76
C ASP A 200 5.76 -1.82 -11.35
N MET A 201 4.49 -1.43 -11.19
CA MET A 201 3.73 -1.53 -9.95
C MET A 201 2.97 -2.85 -9.77
N GLY A 202 3.12 -3.80 -10.70
CA GLY A 202 2.44 -5.10 -10.67
C GLY A 202 0.93 -5.03 -10.96
N VAL A 203 0.44 -3.94 -11.54
CA VAL A 203 -0.91 -3.82 -12.09
C VAL A 203 -0.95 -4.56 -13.43
N ARG A 204 -1.95 -5.43 -13.61
CA ARG A 204 -2.11 -6.18 -14.86
C ARG A 204 -2.96 -5.38 -15.83
N MET A 205 -2.54 -5.33 -17.08
CA MET A 205 -3.38 -4.81 -18.16
C MET A 205 -4.49 -5.83 -18.44
N ALA A 206 -5.74 -5.38 -18.44
CA ALA A 206 -6.88 -6.24 -18.72
C ALA A 206 -6.83 -6.79 -20.16
N GLU A 207 -7.10 -8.08 -20.31
CA GLU A 207 -7.30 -8.73 -21.60
C GLU A 207 -8.79 -8.67 -21.97
N LEU A 208 -9.14 -7.75 -22.87
CA LEU A 208 -10.54 -7.56 -23.27
C LEU A 208 -11.09 -8.80 -23.97
N SER A 209 -12.35 -9.13 -23.69
CA SER A 209 -13.04 -10.24 -24.32
C SER A 209 -13.29 -9.97 -25.82
N PRO A 210 -13.43 -11.02 -26.65
CA PRO A 210 -13.80 -10.85 -28.06
C PRO A 210 -15.11 -10.06 -28.24
N ALA A 211 -16.09 -10.25 -27.36
CA ALA A 211 -17.36 -9.51 -27.39
C ALA A 211 -17.19 -8.01 -27.14
N THR A 212 -16.24 -7.64 -26.27
CA THR A 212 -15.87 -6.25 -26.03
C THR A 212 -15.18 -5.65 -27.27
N PHE A 213 -14.29 -6.39 -27.92
CA PHE A 213 -13.68 -5.96 -29.19
C PHE A 213 -14.74 -5.75 -30.28
N ASP A 214 -15.70 -6.64 -30.43
CA ASP A 214 -16.79 -6.49 -31.41
C ASP A 214 -17.61 -5.23 -31.15
N THR A 215 -17.93 -4.95 -29.88
CA THR A 215 -18.65 -3.73 -29.47
C THR A 215 -17.84 -2.48 -29.79
N LEU A 216 -16.54 -2.48 -29.48
CA LEU A 216 -15.64 -1.36 -29.76
C LEU A 216 -15.44 -1.14 -31.27
N ASN A 217 -15.27 -2.19 -32.05
CA ASN A 217 -15.08 -2.12 -33.50
C ASN A 217 -16.31 -1.55 -34.24
N ALA A 218 -17.51 -1.68 -33.67
CA ALA A 218 -18.72 -1.11 -34.25
C ALA A 218 -18.81 0.42 -34.08
N VAL A 219 -18.11 1.00 -33.10
CA VAL A 219 -18.26 2.42 -32.70
C VAL A 219 -16.97 3.24 -32.82
N LEU A 220 -15.80 2.59 -32.80
CA LEU A 220 -14.50 3.23 -32.91
C LEU A 220 -14.03 3.29 -34.38
N PRO A 221 -13.23 4.31 -34.74
CA PRO A 221 -12.60 4.38 -36.05
C PRO A 221 -11.71 3.16 -36.33
N ALA A 222 -11.62 2.70 -37.57
CA ALA A 222 -10.88 1.49 -37.94
C ALA A 222 -9.39 1.49 -37.57
N ASN A 223 -8.80 2.66 -37.29
CA ASN A 223 -7.39 2.84 -36.94
C ASN A 223 -7.12 2.94 -35.43
N TRP A 224 -8.11 2.70 -34.56
CA TRP A 224 -7.88 2.59 -33.11
C TRP A 224 -6.94 1.41 -32.78
N SER A 225 -6.33 1.41 -31.59
CA SER A 225 -5.22 0.49 -31.27
C SER A 225 -5.54 -1.00 -31.33
N GLN A 226 -6.82 -1.40 -31.20
CA GLN A 226 -7.24 -2.80 -31.02
C GLN A 226 -6.48 -3.55 -29.90
N ALA A 227 -6.09 -2.80 -28.86
CA ALA A 227 -5.33 -3.30 -27.74
C ALA A 227 -5.71 -2.58 -26.45
N ASN A 228 -5.08 -2.97 -25.34
CA ASN A 228 -5.10 -2.24 -24.08
C ASN A 228 -3.66 -1.74 -23.81
N PRO A 229 -3.39 -0.42 -23.84
CA PRO A 229 -4.33 0.70 -23.86
C PRO A 229 -5.18 0.84 -25.13
N LEU A 230 -6.44 1.24 -24.93
CA LEU A 230 -7.38 1.61 -25.98
C LEU A 230 -7.08 3.05 -26.42
N ASP A 231 -6.23 3.21 -27.44
CA ASP A 231 -6.04 4.50 -28.12
C ASP A 231 -7.22 4.72 -29.07
N ILE A 232 -8.15 5.56 -28.63
CA ILE A 232 -9.37 5.91 -29.35
C ILE A 232 -9.17 7.13 -30.26
N ILE A 233 -7.93 7.49 -30.58
CA ILE A 233 -7.51 8.54 -31.53
C ILE A 233 -7.74 9.97 -31.03
N GLY A 234 -6.83 10.87 -31.41
CA GLY A 234 -6.76 12.25 -30.90
C GLY A 234 -8.00 13.12 -31.10
N ASP A 235 -8.83 12.83 -32.11
CA ASP A 235 -10.08 13.55 -32.39
C ASP A 235 -11.30 12.98 -31.63
N ALA A 236 -11.07 12.13 -30.62
CA ALA A 236 -12.12 11.47 -29.86
C ALA A 236 -13.16 12.45 -29.28
N THR A 237 -14.43 12.17 -29.60
CA THR A 237 -15.60 12.90 -29.08
C THR A 237 -16.05 12.33 -27.74
N ALA A 238 -16.98 13.02 -27.07
CA ALA A 238 -17.59 12.55 -25.83
C ALA A 238 -18.30 11.19 -25.99
N GLU A 239 -18.94 10.96 -27.13
CA GLU A 239 -19.60 9.70 -27.48
C GLU A 239 -18.59 8.56 -27.63
N ARG A 240 -17.41 8.82 -28.20
CA ARG A 240 -16.36 7.82 -28.35
C ARG A 240 -15.82 7.38 -26.99
N TYR A 241 -15.58 8.32 -26.09
CA TYR A 241 -15.21 8.03 -24.70
C TYR A 241 -16.33 7.29 -23.95
N ARG A 242 -17.59 7.73 -24.10
CA ARG A 242 -18.75 7.07 -23.49
C ARG A 242 -18.80 5.59 -23.87
N ALA A 243 -18.71 5.31 -25.17
CA ALA A 243 -18.80 3.95 -25.68
C ALA A 243 -17.61 3.09 -25.23
N ALA A 244 -16.39 3.62 -25.32
CA ALA A 244 -15.18 2.89 -24.94
C ALA A 244 -15.15 2.57 -23.43
N VAL A 245 -15.43 3.57 -22.57
CA VAL A 245 -15.45 3.37 -21.12
C VAL A 245 -16.59 2.43 -20.71
N ALA A 246 -17.77 2.54 -21.33
CA ALA A 246 -18.89 1.65 -21.04
C ALA A 246 -18.59 0.19 -21.42
N ALA A 247 -17.98 -0.04 -22.59
CA ALA A 247 -17.58 -1.37 -23.03
C ALA A 247 -16.55 -2.00 -22.06
N CYS A 248 -15.53 -1.23 -21.66
CA CYS A 248 -14.55 -1.71 -20.68
C CYS A 248 -15.18 -2.01 -19.31
N LEU A 249 -16.11 -1.18 -18.82
CA LEU A 249 -16.76 -1.44 -17.53
C LEU A 249 -17.70 -2.67 -17.57
N ALA A 250 -18.28 -2.98 -18.73
CA ALA A 250 -19.12 -4.15 -18.91
C ALA A 250 -18.32 -5.47 -19.03
N ASP A 251 -17.03 -5.41 -19.34
CA ASP A 251 -16.18 -6.59 -19.53
C ASP A 251 -15.75 -7.21 -18.19
N ASP A 252 -16.08 -8.49 -17.96
CA ASP A 252 -15.73 -9.22 -16.73
C ASP A 252 -14.22 -9.39 -16.50
N ASN A 253 -13.39 -9.25 -17.53
CA ASN A 253 -11.93 -9.25 -17.41
C ASN A 253 -11.35 -7.91 -16.96
N VAL A 254 -12.18 -6.87 -16.83
CA VAL A 254 -11.76 -5.54 -16.38
C VAL A 254 -12.21 -5.33 -14.94
N ASP A 255 -11.26 -5.02 -14.06
CA ASP A 255 -11.53 -4.68 -12.67
C ASP A 255 -11.71 -3.17 -12.50
N GLY A 256 -11.05 -2.34 -13.30
CA GLY A 256 -11.25 -0.89 -13.30
C GLY A 256 -10.75 -0.21 -14.56
N VAL A 257 -11.15 1.05 -14.73
CA VAL A 257 -10.86 1.85 -15.93
C VAL A 257 -10.11 3.12 -15.56
N LEU A 258 -8.99 3.39 -16.24
CA LEU A 258 -8.34 4.69 -16.26
C LEU A 258 -8.69 5.40 -17.57
N ALA A 259 -9.53 6.43 -17.49
CA ALA A 259 -9.83 7.31 -18.61
C ALA A 259 -8.81 8.45 -18.65
N MET A 260 -8.14 8.61 -19.79
CA MET A 260 -7.09 9.62 -20.00
C MET A 260 -7.46 10.53 -21.15
N LEU A 261 -7.19 11.82 -21.00
CA LEU A 261 -7.43 12.81 -22.03
C LEU A 261 -6.28 13.82 -22.10
N THR A 262 -5.81 14.05 -23.32
CA THR A 262 -5.01 15.22 -23.68
C THR A 262 -5.84 16.16 -24.55
N PRO A 263 -5.80 17.49 -24.31
CA PRO A 263 -6.57 18.44 -25.10
C PRO A 263 -6.01 18.50 -26.54
N GLN A 264 -6.90 18.33 -27.52
CA GLN A 264 -6.62 18.49 -28.95
C GLN A 264 -7.60 19.50 -29.55
N ALA A 265 -7.30 20.04 -30.73
CA ALA A 265 -8.13 21.06 -31.38
C ALA A 265 -9.61 20.64 -31.57
N MET A 266 -9.85 19.35 -31.76
CA MET A 266 -11.20 18.78 -31.99
C MET A 266 -11.86 18.22 -30.73
N THR A 267 -11.13 18.11 -29.62
CA THR A 267 -11.63 17.52 -28.37
C THR A 267 -12.30 18.59 -27.53
N ARG A 268 -13.43 18.26 -26.88
CA ARG A 268 -14.10 19.13 -25.91
C ARG A 268 -13.96 18.50 -24.51
N PRO A 269 -12.90 18.83 -23.72
CA PRO A 269 -12.58 18.11 -22.50
C PRO A 269 -13.69 18.07 -21.44
N THR A 270 -14.51 19.12 -21.37
CA THR A 270 -15.64 19.21 -20.45
C THR A 270 -16.75 18.22 -20.81
N GLU A 271 -17.20 18.18 -22.06
CA GLU A 271 -18.22 17.21 -22.51
C GLU A 271 -17.75 15.77 -22.38
N VAL A 272 -16.46 15.51 -22.64
CA VAL A 272 -15.89 14.18 -22.41
C VAL A 272 -15.95 13.81 -20.93
N ALA A 273 -15.62 14.74 -20.02
CA ALA A 273 -15.71 14.49 -18.59
C ALA A 273 -17.14 14.18 -18.14
N GLU A 274 -18.13 14.94 -18.62
CA GLU A 274 -19.56 14.68 -18.37
C GLU A 274 -19.96 13.27 -18.86
N ALA A 275 -19.54 12.89 -20.07
CA ALA A 275 -19.83 11.58 -20.62
C ALA A 275 -19.22 10.43 -19.79
N VAL A 276 -17.97 10.57 -19.35
CA VAL A 276 -17.30 9.59 -18.49
C VAL A 276 -17.98 9.51 -17.12
N ILE A 277 -18.37 10.64 -16.53
CA ILE A 277 -19.09 10.69 -15.25
C ILE A 277 -20.42 9.94 -15.33
N GLU A 278 -21.20 10.16 -16.39
CA GLU A 278 -22.49 9.49 -16.57
C GLU A 278 -22.35 7.97 -16.67
N VAL A 279 -21.32 7.49 -17.38
CA VAL A 279 -21.06 6.05 -17.48
C VAL A 279 -20.56 5.49 -16.14
N ALA A 280 -19.66 6.19 -15.45
CA ALA A 280 -19.09 5.73 -14.18
C ALA A 280 -20.17 5.49 -13.10
N LYS A 281 -21.23 6.31 -13.06
CA LYS A 281 -22.36 6.15 -12.14
C LYS A 281 -23.13 4.83 -12.33
N THR A 282 -23.03 4.22 -13.50
CA THR A 282 -23.76 2.96 -13.83
C THR A 282 -22.98 1.71 -13.45
N SER A 283 -21.71 1.83 -13.03
CA SER A 283 -20.84 0.69 -12.73
C SER A 283 -20.43 0.66 -11.26
N SER A 284 -20.22 -0.55 -10.74
CA SER A 284 -19.58 -0.75 -9.44
C SER A 284 -18.05 -0.77 -9.52
N LYS A 285 -17.48 -0.87 -10.72
CA LYS A 285 -16.04 -0.90 -10.96
C LYS A 285 -15.48 0.53 -10.88
N PRO A 286 -14.30 0.73 -10.27
CA PRO A 286 -13.63 2.02 -10.17
C PRO A 286 -13.32 2.62 -11.54
N VAL A 287 -13.64 3.90 -11.68
CA VAL A 287 -13.18 4.75 -12.78
C VAL A 287 -12.24 5.80 -12.20
N LEU A 288 -11.05 5.92 -12.77
CA LEU A 288 -10.08 6.96 -12.49
C LEU A 288 -9.95 7.86 -13.72
N SER A 289 -9.70 9.14 -13.52
CA SER A 289 -9.57 10.12 -14.60
C SER A 289 -8.21 10.82 -14.59
N CYS A 290 -7.57 10.93 -15.75
CA CYS A 290 -6.34 11.69 -15.94
C CYS A 290 -6.52 12.70 -17.07
N TRP A 291 -6.79 13.96 -16.69
CA TRP A 291 -7.02 15.06 -17.63
C TRP A 291 -5.76 15.93 -17.65
N MET A 292 -4.90 15.66 -18.62
CA MET A 292 -3.56 16.25 -18.74
C MET A 292 -3.61 17.65 -19.34
N GLY A 293 -2.71 18.53 -18.90
CA GLY A 293 -2.71 19.96 -19.28
C GLY A 293 -3.19 20.83 -18.12
N GLU A 294 -3.59 22.09 -18.38
CA GLU A 294 -4.14 23.00 -17.36
C GLU A 294 -5.45 23.66 -17.77
N ALA A 295 -5.40 24.86 -18.35
CA ALA A 295 -6.58 25.72 -18.53
C ALA A 295 -7.78 25.03 -19.22
N GLN A 296 -7.53 24.25 -20.29
CA GLN A 296 -8.61 23.63 -21.08
C GLN A 296 -9.29 22.45 -20.39
N VAL A 297 -8.62 21.82 -19.43
CA VAL A 297 -9.10 20.60 -18.76
C VAL A 297 -9.55 20.85 -17.32
N HIS A 298 -9.33 22.08 -16.81
CA HIS A 298 -9.66 22.49 -15.45
C HIS A 298 -11.13 22.22 -15.09
N GLU A 299 -12.05 22.56 -16.00
CA GLU A 299 -13.48 22.36 -15.78
C GLU A 299 -13.85 20.87 -15.70
N GLY A 300 -13.28 20.02 -16.57
CA GLY A 300 -13.46 18.57 -16.49
C GLY A 300 -13.00 18.01 -15.14
N ARG A 301 -11.83 18.45 -14.64
CA ARG A 301 -11.34 18.08 -13.30
C ARG A 301 -12.27 18.52 -12.17
N ARG A 302 -12.85 19.73 -12.28
CA ARG A 302 -13.86 20.24 -11.33
C ARG A 302 -15.11 19.35 -11.31
N LEU A 303 -15.58 18.91 -12.48
CA LEU A 303 -16.73 18.01 -12.60
C LEU A 303 -16.44 16.63 -11.99
N PHE A 304 -15.28 16.04 -12.23
CA PHE A 304 -14.88 14.77 -11.58
C PHE A 304 -14.85 14.89 -10.06
N LYS A 305 -14.31 16.00 -9.53
CA LYS A 305 -14.33 16.29 -8.10
C LYS A 305 -15.75 16.30 -7.54
N GLN A 306 -16.68 16.97 -8.23
CA GLN A 306 -18.10 17.03 -7.80
C GLN A 306 -18.82 15.69 -7.91
N ALA A 307 -18.46 14.88 -8.90
CA ALA A 307 -19.01 13.55 -9.09
C ALA A 307 -18.41 12.50 -8.13
N GLY A 308 -17.40 12.85 -7.33
CA GLY A 308 -16.70 11.89 -6.48
C GLY A 308 -15.91 10.86 -7.29
N ILE A 309 -15.27 11.27 -8.39
CA ILE A 309 -14.40 10.43 -9.20
C ILE A 309 -12.95 10.89 -9.01
N PRO A 310 -11.99 10.00 -8.67
CA PRO A 310 -10.59 10.38 -8.57
C PRO A 310 -10.08 10.99 -9.88
N TYR A 311 -9.44 12.16 -9.74
CA TYR A 311 -8.92 12.91 -10.88
C TYR A 311 -7.46 13.27 -10.68
N PHE A 312 -6.71 13.22 -11.79
CA PHE A 312 -5.26 13.40 -11.84
C PHE A 312 -4.86 14.26 -13.04
N THR A 313 -3.69 14.86 -12.95
CA THR A 313 -3.11 15.73 -14.00
C THR A 313 -2.04 15.01 -14.81
N THR A 314 -1.50 13.91 -14.29
CA THR A 314 -0.52 13.06 -14.96
C THR A 314 -0.85 11.58 -14.72
N PRO A 315 -0.38 10.66 -15.58
CA PRO A 315 -0.75 9.25 -15.49
C PRO A 315 -0.24 8.55 -14.23
N GLU A 316 0.91 8.97 -13.72
CA GLU A 316 1.61 8.31 -12.63
C GLU A 316 0.79 8.18 -11.34
N PRO A 317 0.28 9.28 -10.74
CA PRO A 317 -0.54 9.18 -9.54
C PRO A 317 -1.87 8.44 -9.78
N ALA A 318 -2.39 8.42 -11.02
CA ALA A 318 -3.59 7.66 -11.35
C ALA A 318 -3.34 6.15 -11.28
N VAL A 319 -2.24 5.70 -11.88
CA VAL A 319 -1.80 4.30 -11.85
C VAL A 319 -1.40 3.88 -10.43
N GLU A 320 -0.69 4.74 -9.69
CA GLU A 320 -0.34 4.50 -8.29
C GLU A 320 -1.58 4.25 -7.44
N VAL A 321 -2.60 5.11 -7.57
CA VAL A 321 -3.86 4.94 -6.84
C VAL A 321 -4.56 3.65 -7.23
N PHE A 322 -4.59 3.28 -8.52
CA PHE A 322 -5.17 2.01 -8.92
C PHE A 322 -4.41 0.83 -8.30
N SER A 323 -3.08 0.84 -8.33
CA SER A 323 -2.24 -0.17 -7.65
C SER A 323 -2.56 -0.28 -6.16
N PHE A 324 -2.80 0.84 -5.48
CA PHE A 324 -3.19 0.84 -4.06
C PHE A 324 -4.59 0.27 -3.82
N LEU A 325 -5.54 0.50 -4.73
CA LEU A 325 -6.87 -0.12 -4.68
C LEU A 325 -6.78 -1.64 -4.88
N SER A 326 -5.99 -2.08 -5.87
CA SER A 326 -5.72 -3.51 -6.10
C SER A 326 -5.04 -4.16 -4.90
N ALA A 327 -4.03 -3.49 -4.33
CA ALA A 327 -3.33 -3.96 -3.14
C ALA A 327 -4.27 -4.04 -1.94
N PHE A 328 -5.18 -3.07 -1.75
CA PHE A 328 -6.19 -3.13 -0.71
C PHE A 328 -7.10 -4.34 -0.89
N TYR A 329 -7.61 -4.56 -2.11
CA TYR A 329 -8.48 -5.69 -2.43
C TYR A 329 -7.80 -7.03 -2.11
N GLU A 330 -6.56 -7.24 -2.56
CA GLU A 330 -5.81 -8.45 -2.26
C GLU A 330 -5.46 -8.59 -0.76
N ASN A 331 -5.08 -7.49 -0.10
CA ASN A 331 -4.80 -7.50 1.33
C ASN A 331 -6.04 -7.83 2.17
N GLN A 332 -7.24 -7.43 1.73
CA GLN A 332 -8.50 -7.85 2.37
C GLN A 332 -8.76 -9.35 2.20
N ARG A 333 -8.50 -9.90 1.00
CA ARG A 333 -8.59 -11.36 0.78
C ARG A 333 -7.63 -12.11 1.68
N LEU A 334 -6.39 -11.64 1.81
CA LEU A 334 -5.41 -12.19 2.73
C LEU A 334 -5.92 -12.11 4.18
N LEU A 335 -6.39 -10.95 4.64
CA LEU A 335 -6.89 -10.76 6.00
C LEU A 335 -8.03 -11.74 6.34
N MET A 336 -8.90 -12.04 5.37
CA MET A 336 -10.05 -12.93 5.54
C MET A 336 -9.72 -14.43 5.39
N GLN A 337 -8.55 -14.77 4.87
CA GLN A 337 -8.11 -16.17 4.83
C GLN A 337 -7.94 -16.71 6.24
N THR A 338 -8.76 -17.71 6.57
CA THR A 338 -8.61 -18.46 7.83
C THR A 338 -7.46 -19.45 7.66
N PRO A 339 -6.46 -19.46 8.56
CA PRO A 339 -5.45 -20.51 8.56
C PRO A 339 -6.14 -21.88 8.62
N GLY A 340 -5.54 -22.90 7.98
CA GLY A 340 -6.04 -24.27 8.11
C GLY A 340 -6.11 -24.72 9.57
N PRO A 341 -6.91 -25.76 9.90
CA PRO A 341 -7.05 -26.23 11.26
C PRO A 341 -5.68 -26.62 11.85
N LEU A 342 -5.31 -26.01 12.98
CA LEU A 342 -4.11 -26.39 13.73
C LEU A 342 -4.15 -27.87 14.16
N SER A 343 -5.34 -28.45 14.28
CA SER A 343 -5.55 -29.86 14.61
C SER A 343 -5.01 -30.85 13.57
N GLN A 344 -4.75 -30.40 12.34
CA GLN A 344 -4.13 -31.21 11.28
C GLN A 344 -2.62 -31.03 11.20
N GLN A 345 -2.05 -30.09 11.97
CA GLN A 345 -0.62 -29.88 12.05
C GLN A 345 -0.07 -30.69 13.22
N ALA A 346 1.09 -31.32 13.03
CA ALA A 346 1.82 -31.90 14.15
C ALA A 346 2.07 -30.81 15.20
N ALA A 347 2.02 -31.19 16.48
CA ALA A 347 2.35 -30.26 17.54
C ALA A 347 3.82 -29.80 17.36
N PRO A 348 4.10 -28.50 17.47
CA PRO A 348 5.47 -28.01 17.37
C PRO A 348 6.32 -28.60 18.51
N ASP A 349 7.60 -28.84 18.22
CA ASP A 349 8.57 -29.32 19.19
C ASP A 349 9.07 -28.17 20.07
N VAL A 350 8.21 -27.74 21.00
CA VAL A 350 8.48 -26.63 21.92
C VAL A 350 9.67 -26.95 22.84
N GLU A 351 9.82 -28.20 23.27
CA GLU A 351 10.92 -28.61 24.13
C GLU A 351 12.25 -28.60 23.37
N GLY A 352 12.31 -29.14 22.15
CA GLY A 352 13.50 -29.06 21.31
C GLY A 352 13.90 -27.61 21.00
N ALA A 353 12.91 -26.76 20.67
CA ALA A 353 13.13 -25.33 20.49
C ALA A 353 13.71 -24.66 21.75
N ARG A 354 13.18 -24.99 22.92
CA ARG A 354 13.64 -24.47 24.21
C ARG A 354 15.08 -24.90 24.51
N LEU A 355 15.41 -26.17 24.28
CA LEU A 355 16.76 -26.70 24.49
C LEU A 355 17.81 -25.99 23.61
N ILE A 356 17.47 -25.65 22.35
CA ILE A 356 18.35 -24.88 21.47
C ILE A 356 18.65 -23.49 22.08
N ILE A 357 17.60 -22.81 22.56
CA ILE A 357 17.72 -21.46 23.16
C ILE A 357 18.50 -21.52 24.47
N GLU A 358 18.16 -22.46 25.37
CA GLU A 358 18.82 -22.63 26.67
C GLU A 358 20.31 -22.97 26.48
N SER A 359 20.64 -23.82 25.49
CA SER A 359 22.04 -24.12 25.15
C SER A 359 22.79 -22.86 24.70
N ALA A 360 22.22 -22.04 23.81
CA ALA A 360 22.88 -20.81 23.38
C ALA A 360 23.11 -19.84 24.55
N LEU A 361 22.10 -19.67 25.41
CA LEU A 361 22.19 -18.81 26.60
C LEU A 361 23.22 -19.32 27.62
N ALA A 362 23.30 -20.63 27.84
CA ALA A 362 24.28 -21.25 28.73
C ALA A 362 25.73 -20.99 28.28
N HIS A 363 25.96 -20.83 26.97
CA HIS A 363 27.25 -20.44 26.40
C HIS A 363 27.45 -18.91 26.33
N GLY A 364 26.59 -18.11 26.98
CA GLY A 364 26.67 -16.65 26.97
C GLY A 364 26.39 -16.02 25.60
N ARG A 365 25.77 -16.77 24.67
CA ARG A 365 25.46 -16.28 23.32
C ARG A 365 24.07 -15.67 23.29
N HIS A 366 23.95 -14.55 22.59
CA HIS A 366 22.67 -13.89 22.30
C HIS A 366 22.23 -14.07 20.84
N LEU A 367 22.98 -14.84 20.05
CA LEU A 367 22.75 -15.12 18.64
C LEU A 367 22.88 -16.63 18.38
N LEU A 368 21.90 -17.16 17.65
CA LEU A 368 21.92 -18.55 17.15
C LEU A 368 22.74 -18.62 15.86
N ASN A 369 23.46 -19.72 15.66
CA ASN A 369 24.10 -19.99 14.37
C ASN A 369 23.06 -20.45 13.31
N GLU A 370 23.49 -20.61 12.06
CA GLU A 370 22.59 -20.97 10.94
C GLU A 370 21.87 -22.30 11.19
N VAL A 371 22.56 -23.32 11.71
CA VAL A 371 21.97 -24.64 11.97
C VAL A 371 20.97 -24.58 13.12
N GLU A 372 21.34 -23.91 14.22
CA GLU A 372 20.47 -23.72 15.38
C GLU A 372 19.21 -22.94 15.02
N SER A 373 19.36 -21.84 14.27
CA SER A 373 18.23 -21.02 13.82
C SER A 373 17.28 -21.82 12.91
N LYS A 374 17.81 -22.64 12.00
CA LYS A 374 17.01 -23.49 11.12
C LYS A 374 16.34 -24.64 11.87
N ALA A 375 17.04 -25.29 12.79
CA ALA A 375 16.46 -26.30 13.67
C ALA A 375 15.31 -25.71 14.51
N LEU A 376 15.49 -24.50 15.03
CA LEU A 376 14.44 -23.77 15.74
C LEU A 376 13.23 -23.51 14.84
N LEU A 377 13.42 -23.03 13.61
CA LEU A 377 12.32 -22.82 12.65
C LEU A 377 11.61 -24.13 12.29
N ALA A 378 12.37 -25.21 12.08
CA ALA A 378 11.85 -26.53 11.76
C ALA A 378 11.03 -27.14 12.91
N ALA A 379 11.40 -26.86 14.17
CA ALA A 379 10.61 -27.26 15.35
C ALA A 379 9.19 -26.68 15.34
N PHE A 380 8.97 -25.55 14.64
CA PHE A 380 7.66 -24.94 14.42
C PHE A 380 7.10 -25.19 13.01
N HIS A 381 7.63 -26.19 12.29
CA HIS A 381 7.23 -26.57 10.93
C HIS A 381 7.34 -25.44 9.89
N ILE A 382 8.19 -24.45 10.15
CA ILE A 382 8.49 -23.42 9.17
C ILE A 382 9.42 -24.05 8.12
N PRO A 383 9.04 -24.04 6.82
CA PRO A 383 9.89 -24.60 5.78
C PRO A 383 11.26 -23.92 5.77
N ILE A 384 12.31 -24.74 5.86
CA ILE A 384 13.69 -24.28 5.82
C ILE A 384 14.41 -24.90 4.63
N ALA A 385 15.33 -24.15 4.04
CA ALA A 385 16.35 -24.77 3.19
C ALA A 385 17.28 -25.60 4.08
N GLN A 386 17.47 -26.88 3.75
CA GLN A 386 18.38 -27.76 4.49
C GLN A 386 19.77 -27.12 4.60
N ALA A 387 20.36 -27.18 5.78
CA ALA A 387 21.72 -26.70 6.03
C ALA A 387 22.54 -27.81 6.66
N LEU A 388 23.72 -28.05 6.10
CA LEU A 388 24.71 -28.96 6.62
C LEU A 388 26.00 -28.17 6.87
N ILE A 389 26.76 -28.57 7.89
CA ILE A 389 28.06 -27.97 8.19
C ILE A 389 29.12 -28.88 7.57
N ALA A 390 29.81 -28.37 6.55
CA ALA A 390 31.04 -28.98 6.05
C ALA A 390 32.25 -28.40 6.78
N ARG A 391 33.19 -29.26 7.17
CA ARG A 391 34.43 -28.87 7.86
C ARG A 391 35.63 -28.78 6.92
N ASP A 392 35.52 -29.39 5.75
CA ASP A 392 36.55 -29.37 4.71
C ASP A 392 35.92 -29.37 3.30
N PRO A 393 36.72 -29.12 2.24
CA PRO A 393 36.22 -29.07 0.87
C PRO A 393 35.62 -30.39 0.36
N MET A 394 36.08 -31.53 0.87
CA MET A 394 35.58 -32.85 0.44
C MET A 394 34.19 -33.11 1.01
N GLU A 395 33.97 -32.81 2.29
CA GLU A 395 32.65 -32.85 2.91
C GLU A 395 31.68 -31.90 2.20
N ALA A 396 32.12 -30.69 1.88
CA ALA A 396 31.28 -29.71 1.19
C ALA A 396 30.82 -30.22 -0.19
N MET A 397 31.72 -30.84 -0.95
CA MET A 397 31.41 -31.43 -2.25
C MET A 397 30.41 -32.58 -2.14
N LEU A 398 30.62 -33.52 -1.21
CA LEU A 398 29.73 -34.65 -1.00
C LEU A 398 28.32 -34.20 -0.56
N MET A 399 28.26 -33.25 0.38
CA MET A 399 26.99 -32.69 0.85
C MET A 399 26.25 -31.97 -0.27
N ALA A 400 26.95 -31.20 -1.12
CA ALA A 400 26.33 -30.53 -2.27
C ALA A 400 25.77 -31.52 -3.30
N GLN A 401 26.48 -32.61 -3.60
CA GLN A 401 25.99 -33.65 -4.49
C GLN A 401 24.75 -34.36 -3.95
N GLN A 402 24.70 -34.59 -2.62
CA GLN A 402 23.54 -35.20 -1.98
C GLN A 402 22.33 -34.26 -1.93
N MET A 403 22.56 -32.96 -1.70
CA MET A 403 21.50 -31.94 -1.63
C MET A 403 20.93 -31.58 -3.01
N GLY A 404 21.72 -31.73 -4.07
CA GLY A 404 21.37 -31.31 -5.43
C GLY A 404 21.61 -29.81 -5.66
N PHE A 405 21.92 -29.46 -6.91
CA PHE A 405 22.24 -28.09 -7.32
C PHE A 405 20.98 -27.32 -7.76
N PRO A 406 20.94 -25.99 -7.59
CA PRO A 406 22.02 -25.12 -7.06
C PRO A 406 22.10 -25.10 -5.52
N VAL A 407 23.30 -24.88 -4.99
CA VAL A 407 23.59 -24.72 -3.56
C VAL A 407 24.16 -23.34 -3.22
N ALA A 408 23.97 -22.90 -1.98
CA ALA A 408 24.60 -21.71 -1.44
C ALA A 408 25.60 -22.12 -0.35
N MET A 409 26.90 -22.02 -0.65
CA MET A 409 27.97 -22.26 0.33
C MET A 409 28.27 -20.98 1.09
N LYS A 410 28.22 -21.04 2.43
CA LYS A 410 28.41 -19.88 3.29
C LYS A 410 29.39 -20.18 4.42
N ILE A 411 30.21 -19.20 4.79
CA ILE A 411 31.08 -19.31 5.97
C ILE A 411 30.23 -19.49 7.25
N ASN A 412 30.65 -20.37 8.14
CA ASN A 412 30.02 -20.62 9.43
C ASN A 412 31.03 -20.31 10.53
N SER A 413 31.05 -19.06 10.99
CA SER A 413 31.94 -18.58 12.06
C SER A 413 31.14 -17.73 13.06
N PRO A 414 31.33 -17.91 14.38
CA PRO A 414 30.70 -17.06 15.38
C PRO A 414 31.17 -15.60 15.33
N ASP A 415 32.35 -15.34 14.76
CA ASP A 415 32.93 -13.99 14.65
C ASP A 415 32.39 -13.21 13.45
N ILE A 416 31.63 -13.86 12.55
CA ILE A 416 31.17 -13.30 11.28
C ILE A 416 29.65 -13.33 11.21
N THR A 417 29.02 -12.23 11.60
CA THR A 417 27.55 -12.09 11.60
C THR A 417 27.01 -11.84 10.19
N HIS A 418 27.62 -10.94 9.42
CA HIS A 418 27.23 -10.59 8.05
C HIS A 418 28.17 -11.25 7.04
N LYS A 419 27.79 -12.46 6.59
CA LYS A 419 28.64 -13.32 5.74
C LYS A 419 28.99 -12.67 4.39
N SER A 420 28.11 -11.82 3.86
CA SER A 420 28.36 -11.12 2.59
C SER A 420 29.47 -10.08 2.69
N ASP A 421 29.63 -9.43 3.85
CA ASP A 421 30.61 -8.34 4.06
C ASP A 421 32.05 -8.83 3.93
N VAL A 422 32.27 -10.13 4.13
CA VAL A 422 33.57 -10.80 4.03
C VAL A 422 33.70 -11.66 2.78
N ASN A 423 32.82 -11.49 1.78
CA ASN A 423 32.71 -12.37 0.61
C ASN A 423 32.52 -13.86 0.97
N GLY A 424 31.96 -14.13 2.16
CA GLY A 424 31.77 -15.47 2.73
C GLY A 424 30.55 -16.21 2.18
N VAL A 425 30.03 -15.82 1.01
CA VAL A 425 28.91 -16.47 0.31
C VAL A 425 29.33 -16.78 -1.12
N ARG A 426 29.07 -18.02 -1.55
CA ARG A 426 29.24 -18.50 -2.92
C ARG A 426 27.95 -19.21 -3.36
N LEU A 427 27.48 -18.88 -4.55
CA LEU A 427 26.28 -19.47 -5.18
C LEU A 427 26.74 -20.33 -6.36
N GLY A 428 26.17 -21.52 -6.53
CA GLY A 428 26.52 -22.41 -7.64
C GLY A 428 25.72 -23.70 -7.65
#